data_AF-A0A1Z5T554-F1
#
_entry.id   AF-A0A1Z5T554-F1
#
_cell.length_a   1.000
_cell.length_b   1.000
_cell.length_c   1.000
_cell.angle_alpha   90.00
_cell.angle_beta   90.00
_cell.angle_gamma   90.00
#
_symmetry.space_group_name_H-M   'P 1'
#
loop_
_entity.id
_entity.type
_entity.pdbx_description
1 polymer ?
#
loop_
_entity_poly.entity_id
_entity_poly.type
_entity_poly.pdbx_seq_one_letter_code
_entity_poly.pdbx_strand_id
1 'polypeptide(L)'
;MTVNLLSLPYDIRHAIYQQLFPPHEQIYIQAFGDRLRFISPGDGLAIHLFLVCKDLSAEARAYLYNGYLFNIVGTKNDCLKAYKSFETILRRHARHAVRINAFSNGQHSATMCISMQAGDAKMGVLNRRRRGEAKTIREMELEQSHPTQECSSAIFSHISIGAAFCAMFIAVLALVLPGLGQLPPRYVSHERS
;
A
#
# COMPACT_ATOMS: atom_id res chain seq x y z
N MET A 1 36.05 -5.62 -18.67
CA MET A 1 35.12 -6.34 -19.56
C MET A 1 33.73 -6.29 -18.94
N THR A 2 32.79 -5.56 -19.52
CA THR A 2 31.39 -5.57 -19.09
C THR A 2 30.71 -6.79 -19.69
N VAL A 3 30.34 -7.75 -18.85
CA VAL A 3 29.54 -8.90 -19.29
C VAL A 3 28.14 -8.38 -19.61
N ASN A 4 27.74 -8.45 -20.88
CA ASN A 4 26.39 -8.11 -21.28
C ASN A 4 25.47 -9.27 -20.86
N LEU A 5 24.48 -9.00 -20.01
CA LEU A 5 23.55 -10.04 -19.55
C LEU A 5 22.92 -10.81 -20.73
N LEU A 6 22.63 -10.11 -21.83
CA LEU A 6 22.02 -10.71 -23.03
C LEU A 6 22.94 -11.66 -23.81
N SER A 7 24.27 -11.60 -23.61
CA SER A 7 25.21 -12.50 -24.30
C SER A 7 25.36 -13.86 -23.60
N LEU A 8 24.81 -14.02 -22.40
CA LEU A 8 24.81 -15.30 -21.68
C LEU A 8 23.73 -16.24 -22.24
N PRO A 9 23.90 -17.56 -22.21
CA PRO A 9 22.84 -18.55 -22.47
C PRO A 9 21.57 -18.32 -21.64
N TYR A 10 20.39 -18.70 -22.18
CA TYR A 10 19.08 -18.41 -21.56
C TYR A 10 18.93 -19.02 -20.16
N ASP A 11 19.40 -20.25 -19.96
CA ASP A 11 19.43 -20.97 -18.69
C ASP A 11 20.23 -20.21 -17.62
N ILE A 12 21.39 -19.65 -17.98
CA ILE A 12 22.19 -18.82 -17.07
C ILE A 12 21.48 -17.51 -16.77
N ARG A 13 20.91 -16.83 -17.78
CA ARG A 13 20.13 -15.60 -17.56
C ARG A 13 18.92 -15.84 -16.66
N HIS A 14 18.23 -16.96 -16.88
CA HIS A 14 17.10 -17.38 -16.06
C HIS A 14 17.51 -17.62 -14.61
N ALA A 15 18.63 -18.31 -14.37
CA ALA A 15 19.17 -18.51 -13.03
C ALA A 15 19.51 -17.17 -12.35
N ILE A 16 20.10 -16.23 -13.10
CA ILE A 16 20.36 -14.87 -12.58
C ILE A 16 19.05 -14.16 -12.21
N TYR A 17 18.03 -14.21 -13.07
CA TYR A 17 16.72 -13.62 -12.77
C TYR A 17 16.05 -14.24 -11.53
N GLN A 18 16.16 -15.56 -11.33
CA GLN A 18 15.66 -16.23 -10.13
C GLN A 18 16.35 -15.76 -8.84
N GLN A 19 17.61 -15.33 -8.92
CA GLN A 19 18.35 -14.76 -7.79
C GLN A 19 18.06 -13.26 -7.59
N LEU A 20 17.80 -12.52 -8.67
CA LEU A 20 17.52 -11.09 -8.62
C LEU A 20 16.09 -10.75 -8.19
N PHE A 21 15.13 -11.55 -8.63
CA PHE A 21 13.72 -11.35 -8.33
C PHE A 21 13.27 -12.22 -7.16
N PRO A 22 12.17 -11.85 -6.48
CA PRO A 22 11.68 -12.63 -5.35
C PRO A 22 11.42 -14.09 -5.75
N PRO A 23 11.76 -15.05 -4.87
CA PRO A 23 11.54 -16.47 -5.16
C PRO A 23 10.06 -16.87 -5.09
N HIS A 24 9.21 -16.02 -4.53
CA HIS A 24 7.78 -16.29 -4.37
C HIS A 24 7.01 -16.02 -5.66
N GLU A 25 6.08 -16.89 -6.04
CA GLU A 25 5.25 -16.72 -7.24
C GLU A 25 4.25 -15.55 -7.16
N GLN A 26 4.20 -14.85 -6.02
CA GLN A 26 3.24 -13.79 -5.72
C GLN A 26 3.95 -12.54 -5.22
N ILE A 27 3.54 -11.39 -5.77
CA ILE A 27 4.01 -10.07 -5.33
C ILE A 27 2.81 -9.34 -4.73
N TYR A 28 2.96 -8.79 -3.53
CA TYR A 28 1.93 -8.00 -2.87
C TYR A 28 2.24 -6.51 -2.98
N ILE A 29 1.23 -5.73 -3.33
CA ILE A 29 1.31 -4.29 -3.55
C ILE A 29 0.23 -3.64 -2.70
N GLN A 30 0.62 -2.91 -1.67
CA GLN A 30 -0.30 -2.11 -0.87
C GLN A 30 -0.72 -0.87 -1.67
N ALA A 31 -2.02 -0.69 -1.89
CA ALA A 31 -2.59 0.57 -2.33
C ALA A 31 -2.88 1.44 -1.09
N PHE A 32 -2.34 2.65 -1.08
CA PHE A 32 -2.54 3.60 0.02
C PHE A 32 -2.67 5.02 -0.56
N GLY A 33 -3.90 5.55 -0.54
CA GLY A 33 -4.24 6.77 -1.27
C GLY A 33 -3.87 6.64 -2.76
N ASP A 34 -3.12 7.61 -3.28
CA ASP A 34 -2.67 7.62 -4.68
C ASP A 34 -1.30 6.95 -4.89
N ARG A 35 -0.80 6.18 -3.90
CA ARG A 35 0.52 5.54 -3.96
C ARG A 35 0.41 4.02 -3.86
N LEU A 36 1.29 3.35 -4.60
CA LEU A 36 1.52 1.91 -4.50
C LEU A 36 2.77 1.67 -3.67
N ARG A 37 2.66 0.89 -2.59
CA ARG A 37 3.76 0.47 -1.72
C ARG A 37 3.87 -1.05 -1.73
N PHE A 38 4.96 -1.60 -2.24
CA PHE A 38 5.15 -3.04 -2.24
C PHE A 38 5.39 -3.60 -0.83
N ILE A 39 4.77 -4.74 -0.59
CA ILE A 39 4.97 -5.58 0.59
C ILE A 39 5.90 -6.70 0.13
N SER A 40 7.21 -6.48 0.24
CA SER A 40 8.20 -7.52 -0.07
C SER A 40 8.33 -8.47 1.12
N PRO A 41 8.19 -9.80 0.94
CA PRO A 41 8.30 -10.75 2.06
C PRO A 41 9.74 -11.14 2.45
N GLY A 42 10.79 -10.63 1.79
CA GLY A 42 12.15 -11.10 2.08
C GLY A 42 13.29 -10.41 1.33
N ASP A 43 14.49 -10.98 1.51
CA ASP A 43 15.78 -10.53 1.01
C ASP A 43 15.88 -10.65 -0.53
N GLY A 44 16.18 -9.53 -1.18
CA GLY A 44 16.29 -9.39 -2.63
C GLY A 44 16.32 -7.90 -3.02
N LEU A 45 16.69 -7.58 -4.26
CA LEU A 45 16.63 -6.20 -4.74
C LEU A 45 15.19 -5.69 -4.63
N ALA A 46 15.02 -4.48 -4.10
CA ALA A 46 13.71 -3.90 -3.82
C ALA A 46 12.86 -3.93 -5.10
N ILE A 47 11.77 -4.72 -5.10
CA ILE A 47 10.84 -4.89 -6.23
C ILE A 47 10.36 -3.53 -6.78
N HIS A 48 10.25 -2.54 -5.90
CA HIS A 48 9.99 -1.14 -6.23
C HIS A 48 10.93 -0.61 -7.32
N LEU A 49 12.22 -0.92 -7.22
CA LEU A 49 13.26 -0.54 -8.17
C LEU A 49 12.93 -1.12 -9.56
N PHE A 50 12.63 -2.41 -9.64
CA PHE A 50 12.43 -3.09 -10.90
C PHE A 50 11.16 -2.69 -11.67
N LEU A 51 10.09 -2.35 -10.97
CA LEU A 51 8.84 -1.94 -11.63
C LEU A 51 8.88 -0.49 -12.12
N VAL A 52 9.82 0.32 -11.63
CA VAL A 52 10.01 1.73 -12.00
C VAL A 52 11.24 1.93 -12.90
N CYS A 53 12.23 1.03 -12.83
CA CYS A 53 13.44 1.08 -13.65
C CYS A 53 13.14 0.80 -15.12
N LYS A 54 13.07 1.89 -15.89
CA LYS A 54 13.14 1.87 -17.36
C LYS A 54 14.41 1.21 -17.88
N ASP A 55 15.45 1.14 -17.05
CA ASP A 55 16.77 0.58 -17.38
C ASP A 55 16.85 -0.95 -17.27
N LEU A 56 15.79 -1.61 -16.81
CA LEU A 56 15.71 -3.06 -16.97
C LEU A 56 15.78 -3.41 -18.45
N SER A 57 16.56 -4.44 -18.78
CA SER A 57 16.54 -5.01 -20.13
C SER A 57 15.11 -5.44 -20.48
N ALA A 58 14.77 -5.40 -21.77
CA ALA A 58 13.45 -5.84 -22.23
C ALA A 58 13.15 -7.29 -21.80
N GLU A 59 14.18 -8.13 -21.74
CA GLU A 59 14.09 -9.50 -21.26
C GLU A 59 13.77 -9.59 -19.76
N ALA A 60 14.48 -8.83 -18.91
CA ALA A 60 14.25 -8.83 -17.47
C ALA A 60 12.83 -8.35 -17.12
N ARG A 61 12.33 -7.33 -17.84
CA ARG A 61 10.92 -6.90 -17.72
C ARG A 61 9.98 -8.02 -18.14
N ALA A 62 10.24 -8.67 -19.28
CA ALA A 62 9.40 -9.76 -19.74
C ALA A 62 9.36 -10.92 -18.73
N TYR A 63 10.48 -11.24 -18.08
CA TYR A 63 10.51 -12.21 -17.00
C TYR A 63 9.62 -11.79 -15.83
N LEU A 64 9.81 -10.56 -15.31
CA LEU A 64 9.06 -10.04 -14.17
C LEU A 64 7.54 -9.98 -14.42
N TYR A 65 7.10 -9.40 -15.53
CA TYR A 65 5.66 -9.18 -15.77
C TYR A 65 4.90 -10.45 -16.19
N ASN A 66 5.60 -11.53 -16.54
CA ASN A 66 4.99 -12.79 -16.94
C ASN A 66 5.20 -13.92 -15.92
N GLY A 67 6.14 -13.77 -14.98
CA GLY A 67 6.48 -14.81 -14.00
C GLY A 67 5.62 -14.82 -12.73
N TYR A 68 4.89 -13.73 -12.44
CA TYR A 68 4.32 -13.47 -11.11
C TYR A 68 2.81 -13.19 -11.13
N LEU A 69 2.15 -13.54 -10.02
CA LEU A 69 0.81 -13.08 -9.67
C LEU A 69 0.91 -11.82 -8.80
N PHE A 70 0.48 -10.68 -9.32
CA PHE A 70 0.50 -9.40 -8.61
C PHE A 70 -0.80 -9.20 -7.85
N ASN A 71 -0.71 -8.89 -6.55
CA ASN A 71 -1.86 -8.74 -5.65
C ASN A 71 -1.88 -7.32 -5.10
N ILE A 72 -2.77 -6.50 -5.61
CA ILE A 72 -3.00 -5.15 -5.10
C ILE A 72 -3.97 -5.24 -3.93
N VAL A 73 -3.52 -4.87 -2.73
CA VAL A 73 -4.26 -4.99 -1.47
C VAL A 73 -4.39 -3.61 -0.81
N GLY A 74 -5.51 -3.31 -0.19
CA GLY A 74 -5.74 -2.00 0.40
C GLY A 74 -7.22 -1.74 0.62
N THR A 75 -7.58 -0.45 0.78
CA THR A 75 -9.00 -0.08 0.81
C THR A 75 -9.62 -0.29 -0.56
N LYS A 76 -10.94 -0.50 -0.62
CA LYS A 76 -11.68 -0.66 -1.88
C LYS A 76 -11.39 0.49 -2.86
N ASN A 77 -11.35 1.73 -2.36
CA ASN A 77 -11.13 2.93 -3.18
C ASN A 77 -9.70 2.98 -3.71
N ASP A 78 -8.71 2.76 -2.84
CA ASP A 78 -7.30 2.84 -3.23
C ASP A 78 -6.96 1.73 -4.23
N CYS A 79 -7.47 0.51 -4.02
CA CYS A 79 -7.31 -0.59 -4.96
C CYS A 79 -7.93 -0.27 -6.32
N LEU A 80 -9.16 0.25 -6.36
CA LEU A 80 -9.87 0.62 -7.60
C LEU A 80 -9.20 1.77 -8.36
N LYS A 81 -8.57 2.71 -7.66
CA LYS A 81 -7.76 3.76 -8.30
C LYS A 81 -6.45 3.22 -8.84
N ALA A 82 -5.73 2.43 -8.04
CA ALA A 82 -4.36 2.05 -8.37
C ALA A 82 -4.28 0.92 -9.42
N TYR A 83 -5.29 0.04 -9.50
CA TYR A 83 -5.22 -1.10 -10.43
C TYR A 83 -5.19 -0.68 -11.89
N LYS A 84 -5.90 0.38 -12.31
CA LYS A 84 -5.95 0.81 -13.72
C LYS A 84 -4.57 1.23 -14.24
N SER A 85 -3.82 1.94 -13.41
CA SER A 85 -2.44 2.34 -13.72
C SER A 85 -1.53 1.12 -13.84
N PHE A 86 -1.65 0.18 -12.91
CA PHE A 86 -0.84 -1.04 -12.93
C PHE A 86 -1.24 -2.00 -14.08
N GLU A 87 -2.51 -2.08 -14.41
CA GLU A 87 -3.07 -2.82 -15.55
C GLU A 87 -2.44 -2.38 -16.86
N THR A 88 -2.32 -1.07 -17.05
CA THR A 88 -1.72 -0.49 -18.25
C THR A 88 -0.24 -0.88 -18.37
N ILE A 89 0.49 -0.87 -17.25
CA ILE A 89 1.90 -1.28 -17.21
C ILE A 89 2.01 -2.79 -17.50
N LEU A 90 1.19 -3.60 -16.85
CA LEU A 90 1.21 -5.05 -17.01
C LEU A 90 0.90 -5.44 -18.46
N ARG A 91 -0.15 -4.86 -19.06
CA ARG A 91 -0.51 -5.10 -20.47
C ARG A 91 0.60 -4.73 -21.46
N ARG A 92 1.37 -3.68 -21.17
CA ARG A 92 2.49 -3.25 -22.02
C ARG A 92 3.62 -4.29 -22.09
N HIS A 93 3.79 -5.08 -21.04
CA HIS A 93 4.92 -6.02 -20.90
C HIS A 93 4.51 -7.49 -20.87
N ALA A 94 3.21 -7.77 -20.78
CA ALA A 94 2.66 -9.11 -20.84
C ALA A 94 2.79 -9.69 -22.26
N ARG A 95 3.19 -10.96 -22.34
CA ARG A 95 3.20 -11.74 -23.58
C ARG A 95 1.84 -12.40 -23.86
N HIS A 96 0.99 -12.44 -22.84
CA HIS A 96 -0.32 -13.10 -22.87
C HIS A 96 -1.41 -12.15 -22.39
N ALA A 97 -2.67 -12.54 -22.58
CA ALA A 97 -3.81 -11.79 -22.07
C ALA A 97 -3.69 -11.58 -20.55
N VAL A 98 -3.89 -10.34 -20.10
CA VAL A 98 -3.88 -10.00 -18.68
C VAL A 98 -5.21 -10.43 -18.07
N ARG A 99 -5.15 -11.27 -17.04
CA ARG A 99 -6.30 -11.68 -16.23
C ARG A 99 -6.36 -10.85 -14.96
N ILE A 100 -7.57 -10.44 -14.59
CA ILE A 100 -7.84 -9.63 -13.40
C ILE A 100 -8.95 -10.34 -12.61
N ASN A 101 -8.70 -10.56 -11.33
CA ASN A 101 -9.65 -11.17 -10.41
C ASN A 101 -9.73 -10.31 -9.16
N ALA A 102 -10.93 -9.84 -8.80
CA ALA A 102 -11.15 -9.06 -7.60
C ALA A 102 -11.76 -9.94 -6.50
N PHE A 103 -11.32 -9.67 -5.27
CA PHE A 103 -11.78 -10.37 -4.09
C PHE A 103 -12.10 -9.36 -2.99
N SER A 104 -13.28 -9.48 -2.40
CA SER A 104 -13.68 -8.71 -1.22
C SER A 104 -13.52 -9.56 0.04
N ASN A 105 -13.17 -8.93 1.15
CA ASN A 105 -13.16 -9.57 2.47
C ASN A 105 -14.57 -9.60 3.11
N GLY A 106 -15.64 -9.53 2.31
CA GLY A 106 -17.04 -9.46 2.74
C GLY A 106 -17.71 -8.12 2.44
N GLN A 107 -19.04 -8.06 2.61
CA GLN A 107 -19.86 -6.89 2.26
C GLN A 107 -19.50 -5.64 3.08
N HIS A 108 -19.26 -5.80 4.38
CA HIS A 108 -18.91 -4.70 5.30
C HIS A 108 -17.41 -4.41 5.38
N SER A 109 -16.56 -5.15 4.66
CA SER A 109 -15.12 -4.87 4.70
C SER A 109 -14.78 -3.66 3.87
N ALA A 110 -13.99 -2.74 4.43
CA ALA A 110 -13.42 -1.61 3.70
C ALA A 110 -12.26 -2.03 2.78
N THR A 111 -11.81 -3.28 2.87
CA THR A 111 -10.59 -3.78 2.21
C THR A 111 -10.90 -4.79 1.11
N MET A 112 -10.04 -4.81 0.09
CA MET A 112 -10.13 -5.76 -1.01
C MET A 112 -8.76 -6.14 -1.55
N CYS A 113 -8.74 -7.17 -2.39
CA CYS A 113 -7.58 -7.59 -3.16
C CYS A 113 -7.94 -7.65 -4.65
N ILE A 114 -7.10 -7.06 -5.51
CA ILE A 114 -7.17 -7.23 -6.96
C ILE A 114 -5.93 -8.00 -7.38
N SER A 115 -6.14 -9.23 -7.86
CA SER A 115 -5.07 -10.11 -8.34
C SER A 115 -4.96 -10.03 -9.86
N MET A 116 -3.75 -9.86 -10.38
CA MET A 116 -3.44 -9.63 -11.78
C MET A 116 -2.29 -10.53 -12.26
N GLN A 117 -2.43 -11.14 -13.43
CA GLN A 117 -1.39 -12.01 -14.02
C GLN A 117 -1.46 -11.98 -15.55
N ALA A 118 -0.35 -12.31 -16.20
CA ALA A 118 -0.31 -12.57 -17.64
C ALA A 118 -0.54 -14.06 -17.92
N GLY A 119 -1.55 -14.38 -18.73
CA GLY A 119 -1.93 -15.75 -19.05
C GLY A 119 -2.57 -16.50 -17.87
N ASP A 120 -2.65 -17.82 -18.00
CA ASP A 120 -3.42 -18.66 -17.06
C ASP A 120 -2.53 -19.54 -16.15
N ALA A 121 -1.20 -19.52 -16.34
CA ALA A 121 -0.26 -20.38 -15.62
C ALA A 121 -0.31 -20.24 -14.08
N LYS A 122 -0.71 -19.06 -13.58
CA LYS A 122 -0.82 -18.78 -12.14
C LYS A 122 -2.24 -18.88 -11.58
N MET A 123 -3.22 -19.33 -12.38
CA MET A 123 -4.59 -19.60 -11.90
C MET A 123 -4.60 -20.66 -10.79
N GLY A 124 -3.72 -21.66 -10.85
CA GLY A 124 -3.58 -22.65 -9.78
C GLY A 124 -3.18 -22.01 -8.44
N VAL A 125 -2.30 -21.00 -8.47
CA VAL A 125 -1.86 -20.24 -7.28
C VAL A 125 -2.98 -19.35 -6.75
N LEU A 126 -3.77 -18.78 -7.65
CA LEU A 126 -4.94 -17.97 -7.32
C LEU A 126 -6.03 -18.81 -6.64
N ASN A 127 -6.37 -19.96 -7.23
CA ASN A 127 -7.45 -20.85 -6.79
C ASN A 127 -7.12 -21.66 -5.51
N ARG A 128 -5.83 -21.86 -5.20
CA ARG A 128 -5.40 -22.58 -3.97
C ARG A 128 -5.73 -21.82 -2.68
N ARG A 129 -5.97 -20.51 -2.72
CA ARG A 129 -6.32 -19.71 -1.52
C ARG A 129 -7.81 -19.38 -1.48
N ARG A 130 -8.40 -19.49 -0.29
CA ARG A 130 -9.68 -18.83 0.04
C ARG A 130 -9.45 -17.32 0.17
N ARG A 131 -9.47 -16.59 -0.94
CA ARG A 131 -9.11 -15.16 -1.02
C ARG A 131 -10.23 -14.18 -0.61
N GLY A 132 -11.22 -14.65 0.16
CA GLY A 132 -12.47 -13.92 0.37
C GLY A 132 -13.49 -14.22 -0.73
N GLU A 133 -14.48 -13.36 -0.88
CA GLU A 133 -15.55 -13.49 -1.88
C GLU A 133 -15.07 -12.97 -3.24
N ALA A 134 -15.13 -13.82 -4.26
CA ALA A 134 -14.86 -13.41 -5.63
C ALA A 134 -15.93 -12.42 -6.09
N LYS A 135 -15.51 -11.26 -6.58
CA LYS A 135 -16.40 -10.21 -7.13
C LYS A 135 -15.88 -9.71 -8.45
N THR A 136 -16.77 -9.17 -9.27
CA THR A 136 -16.35 -8.45 -10.47
C THR A 136 -15.91 -7.04 -10.11
N ILE A 137 -15.01 -6.45 -10.89
CA ILE A 137 -14.60 -5.04 -10.70
C ILE A 137 -15.82 -4.10 -10.75
N ARG A 138 -16.79 -4.40 -11.62
CA ARG A 138 -18.03 -3.62 -11.75
C ARG A 138 -18.90 -3.68 -10.49
N GLU A 139 -19.04 -4.86 -9.87
CA GLU A 139 -19.71 -4.99 -8.58
C GLU A 139 -19.01 -4.17 -7.50
N MET A 140 -17.67 -4.19 -7.48
CA MET A 140 -16.89 -3.40 -6.52
C MET A 140 -17.05 -1.89 -6.74
N GLU A 141 -17.08 -1.43 -7.99
CA GLU A 141 -17.33 -0.03 -8.33
C GLU A 141 -18.75 0.40 -7.92
N LEU A 142 -19.76 -0.48 -8.10
CA LEU A 142 -21.15 -0.24 -7.67
C LEU A 142 -21.30 -0.15 -6.15
N GLU A 143 -20.61 -1.00 -5.40
CA GLU A 143 -20.57 -0.94 -3.92
C GLU A 143 -19.96 0.36 -3.41
N GLN A 144 -19.08 1.00 -4.19
CA GLN A 144 -18.53 2.30 -3.83
C GLN A 144 -19.43 3.47 -4.21
N SER A 145 -20.16 3.36 -5.33
CA SER A 145 -21.06 4.42 -5.80
C SER A 145 -22.36 4.48 -4.99
N HIS A 146 -22.79 3.34 -4.43
CA HIS A 146 -23.88 3.26 -3.48
C HIS A 146 -23.29 2.88 -2.12
N PRO A 147 -22.67 3.82 -1.38
CA PRO A 147 -22.37 3.56 0.01
C PRO A 147 -23.71 3.20 0.65
N THR A 148 -23.83 1.96 1.12
CA THR A 148 -25.05 1.45 1.74
C THR A 148 -25.43 2.44 2.84
N GLN A 149 -26.41 3.28 2.54
CA GLN A 149 -27.10 4.08 3.52
C GLN A 149 -27.77 3.05 4.43
N GLU A 150 -27.52 3.16 5.74
CA GLU A 150 -27.98 2.27 6.82
C GLU A 150 -27.00 1.14 7.22
N CYS A 151 -26.04 1.46 8.11
CA CYS A 151 -26.26 1.26 9.56
C CYS A 151 -25.06 1.79 10.40
N SER A 152 -25.36 2.75 11.29
CA SER A 152 -24.55 3.30 12.39
C SER A 152 -23.30 4.11 11.96
N SER A 153 -23.19 5.43 12.13
CA SER A 153 -23.60 6.29 13.24
C SER A 153 -23.33 5.68 14.63
N ALA A 154 -22.16 5.05 14.82
CA ALA A 154 -21.64 4.71 16.15
C ALA A 154 -20.10 4.54 16.25
N ILE A 155 -19.33 4.73 15.18
CA ILE A 155 -17.85 4.58 15.23
C ILE A 155 -17.13 5.87 14.79
N PHE A 156 -17.83 7.01 14.82
CA PHE A 156 -17.23 8.34 14.72
C PHE A 156 -17.11 9.05 16.09
N SER A 157 -17.04 8.27 17.18
CA SER A 157 -16.72 8.78 18.52
C SER A 157 -15.46 8.12 19.09
N HIS A 158 -14.41 8.03 18.29
CA HIS A 158 -13.05 8.12 18.84
C HIS A 158 -12.48 9.49 18.46
N ILE A 159 -13.22 10.54 18.83
CA ILE A 159 -12.60 11.78 19.26
C ILE A 159 -11.65 11.36 20.37
N SER A 160 -10.37 11.48 20.07
CA SER A 160 -9.23 11.10 20.90
C SER A 160 -9.50 11.37 22.39
N ILE A 161 -9.80 10.33 23.15
CA ILE A 161 -9.83 10.38 24.62
C ILE A 161 -8.51 10.97 25.13
N GLY A 162 -7.40 10.72 24.41
CA GLY A 162 -6.11 11.36 24.66
C GLY A 162 -6.11 12.87 24.48
N ALA A 163 -6.78 13.42 23.45
CA ALA A 163 -6.88 14.86 23.24
C ALA A 163 -7.78 15.53 24.30
N ALA A 164 -8.87 14.88 24.72
CA ALA A 164 -9.72 15.37 25.80
C ALA A 164 -9.00 15.33 27.16
N PHE A 165 -8.21 14.28 27.44
CA PHE A 165 -7.34 14.22 28.61
C PHE A 165 -6.24 15.28 28.58
N CYS A 166 -5.59 15.50 27.44
CA CYS A 166 -4.58 16.55 27.29
C CYS A 166 -5.19 17.96 27.49
N ALA A 167 -6.39 18.21 26.93
CA ALA A 167 -7.07 19.49 27.11
C ALA A 167 -7.47 19.74 28.57
N MET A 168 -8.01 18.72 29.27
CA MET A 168 -8.30 18.84 30.70
C MET A 168 -7.04 18.99 31.55
N PHE A 169 -5.96 18.28 31.24
CA PHE A 169 -4.70 18.39 31.97
C PHE A 169 -4.07 19.79 31.81
N ILE A 170 -4.12 20.36 30.61
CA ILE A 170 -3.67 21.74 30.35
C ILE A 170 -4.56 22.76 31.07
N ALA A 171 -5.89 22.57 31.09
CA ALA A 171 -6.81 23.46 31.80
C ALA A 171 -6.58 23.42 33.33
N VAL A 172 -6.33 22.24 33.89
CA VAL A 172 -5.98 22.08 35.32
C VAL A 172 -4.61 22.71 35.62
N LEU A 173 -3.59 22.51 34.76
CA LEU A 173 -2.30 23.18 34.93
C LEU A 173 -2.44 24.71 34.90
N ALA A 174 -3.22 25.25 33.96
CA ALA A 174 -3.43 26.69 33.82
C ALA A 174 -4.19 27.30 35.02
N LEU A 175 -5.04 26.53 35.70
CA LEU A 175 -5.73 26.94 36.93
C LEU A 175 -4.85 26.86 38.18
N VAL A 176 -3.87 25.95 38.22
CA VAL A 176 -2.97 25.77 39.38
C VAL A 176 -1.72 26.66 39.30
N LEU A 177 -1.30 27.07 38.11
CA LEU A 177 -0.10 27.89 37.89
C LEU A 177 -0.17 29.42 38.17
N PRO A 178 -1.31 30.09 38.44
CA PRO A 178 -1.27 31.53 38.76
C PRO A 178 -0.61 31.84 40.13
N GLY A 179 -0.25 30.84 40.93
CA GLY A 179 0.26 31.03 42.30
C GLY A 179 1.78 31.11 42.49
N LEU A 180 2.62 30.93 41.45
CA LEU A 180 4.07 30.82 41.61
C LEU A 180 4.91 31.88 40.87
N GLY A 181 4.28 32.97 40.42
CA GLY A 181 4.92 33.98 39.57
C GLY A 181 4.76 35.45 39.98
N GLN A 182 4.39 35.76 41.23
CA GLN A 182 4.35 37.15 41.73
C GLN A 182 5.39 37.37 42.84
N LEU A 183 6.63 37.62 42.44
CA LEU A 183 7.59 38.39 43.25
C LEU A 183 7.73 39.78 42.59
N PRO A 184 7.34 40.87 43.26
CA PRO A 184 7.39 42.20 42.66
C PRO A 184 8.84 42.70 42.59
N PRO A 185 9.25 43.39 41.50
CA PRO A 185 10.49 44.16 41.51
C PRO A 185 10.29 45.37 42.43
N ARG A 186 10.94 45.36 43.61
CA ARG A 186 11.09 46.56 44.44
C ARG A 186 12.10 47.49 43.78
N TYR A 187 11.60 48.55 43.15
CA TYR A 187 12.34 49.80 42.97
C TYR A 187 11.73 50.82 43.92
N VAL A 188 12.51 51.28 44.90
CA VAL A 188 12.21 52.49 45.69
C VAL A 188 13.43 53.39 45.60
N SER A 189 13.23 54.55 44.99
CA SER A 189 14.12 55.71 45.06
C SER A 189 13.55 56.68 46.10
N HIS A 190 14.40 57.09 47.06
CA HIS A 190 14.38 58.24 47.98
C HIS A 190 15.00 57.78 49.32
N GLU A 191 15.89 58.49 50.02
CA GLU A 191 16.38 59.85 49.96
C GLU A 191 17.65 59.88 50.85
N ARG A 192 18.70 60.63 50.49
CA ARG A 192 19.82 60.93 51.39
C ARG A 192 19.96 62.45 51.46
N SER A 193 20.20 62.88 52.71
CA SER A 193 20.54 64.20 53.26
C SER A 193 19.42 65.22 53.35
#